data_AF-X1GU66-F1
#
_entry.id   AF-X1GU66-F1
#
_cell.length_a   1.000
_cell.length_b   1.000
_cell.length_c   1.000
_cell.angle_alpha   90.00
_cell.angle_beta   90.00
_cell.angle_gamma   90.00
#
_symmetry.space_group_name_H-M   'P 1'
#
loop_
_entity.id
_entity.type
_entity.pdbx_description
1 polymer ?
#
loop_
_entity_poly.entity_id
_entity_poly.type
_entity_poly.pdbx_seq_one_letter_code
_entity_poly.pdbx_strand_id
1 'polypeptide(L)'
;LACQRHGKDNNAENLGNLVILEFANPGAPVLYGSASSIANLKTGEYSPGSPERGIIHMALAQLVNYYHLPCELCSGNCDCKVPDIQAGFERAMNFTAAMLMGGVDIIDGVGAIDASNAMSPELLVIDNEIIDGIRRLTRGFEVDDDTLALDVIDKVGPGGIFLGEKHTLEHYKKEIWMPEISDKNTFTTWRKMGSKTMDKVAEKVDEILATHKPEPIPEDVEKEIARILKRAETESK
;
A
#
# COMPACT_ATOMS: atom_id res chain seq x y z
N LEU A 1 9.34 -8.58 -23.75
CA LEU A 1 8.44 -8.27 -24.89
C LEU A 1 6.99 -8.08 -24.43
N ALA A 2 6.34 -9.05 -23.77
CA ALA A 2 4.96 -8.91 -23.29
C ALA A 2 4.78 -7.75 -22.27
N CYS A 3 5.61 -7.69 -21.23
CA CYS A 3 5.62 -6.59 -20.24
C CYS A 3 5.75 -5.20 -20.88
N GLN A 4 6.68 -5.03 -21.84
CA GLN A 4 6.86 -3.78 -22.59
C GLN A 4 5.65 -3.42 -23.47
N ARG A 5 4.92 -4.41 -23.97
CA ARG A 5 3.72 -4.19 -24.77
C ARG A 5 2.56 -3.71 -23.88
N HIS A 6 2.33 -4.39 -22.75
CA HIS A 6 1.25 -4.01 -21.82
C HIS A 6 1.40 -2.58 -21.29
N GLY A 7 2.61 -2.16 -20.91
CA GLY A 7 2.83 -0.77 -20.47
C GLY A 7 2.57 0.27 -21.57
N LYS A 8 2.92 -0.05 -22.84
CA LYS A 8 2.67 0.85 -23.97
C LYS A 8 1.19 0.92 -24.35
N ASP A 9 0.52 -0.22 -24.38
CA ASP A 9 -0.90 -0.32 -24.71
C ASP A 9 -1.72 0.43 -23.64
N ASN A 10 -1.44 0.22 -22.35
CA ASN A 10 -2.11 0.94 -21.26
C ASN A 10 -1.88 2.45 -21.29
N ASN A 11 -0.67 2.92 -21.64
CA ASN A 11 -0.42 4.34 -21.82
C ASN A 11 -1.22 4.94 -22.98
N ALA A 12 -1.30 4.24 -24.11
CA ALA A 12 -2.09 4.68 -25.25
C ALA A 12 -3.59 4.75 -24.92
N GLU A 13 -4.10 3.76 -24.18
CA GLU A 13 -5.49 3.75 -23.69
C GLU A 13 -5.80 4.93 -22.77
N ASN A 14 -4.94 5.19 -21.77
CA ASN A 14 -5.11 6.32 -20.86
C ASN A 14 -5.12 7.67 -21.60
N LEU A 15 -4.18 7.89 -22.53
CA LEU A 15 -4.14 9.12 -23.31
C LEU A 15 -5.31 9.24 -24.28
N GLY A 16 -5.77 8.13 -24.86
CA GLY A 16 -6.98 8.11 -25.69
C GLY A 16 -8.23 8.51 -24.89
N ASN A 17 -8.39 7.96 -23.68
CA ASN A 17 -9.47 8.31 -22.77
C ASN A 17 -9.39 9.78 -22.35
N LEU A 18 -8.20 10.30 -22.07
CA LEU A 18 -7.99 11.71 -21.77
C LEU A 18 -8.50 12.60 -22.91
N VAL A 19 -8.14 12.30 -24.16
CA VAL A 19 -8.62 13.06 -25.33
C VAL A 19 -10.13 13.02 -25.46
N ILE A 20 -10.76 11.85 -25.26
CA ILE A 20 -12.22 11.71 -25.30
C ILE A 20 -12.88 12.57 -24.20
N LEU A 21 -12.33 12.55 -22.99
CA LEU A 21 -12.84 13.32 -21.86
C LEU A 21 -12.69 14.82 -22.09
N GLU A 22 -11.56 15.27 -22.63
CA GLU A 22 -11.34 16.68 -22.99
C GLU A 22 -12.33 17.15 -24.09
N PHE A 23 -12.69 16.29 -25.04
CA PHE A 23 -13.73 16.64 -26.03
C PHE A 23 -15.13 16.70 -25.41
N ALA A 24 -15.44 15.83 -24.45
CA ALA A 24 -16.75 15.77 -23.83
C ALA A 24 -16.95 16.90 -22.80
N ASN A 25 -15.93 17.20 -22.00
CA ASN A 25 -15.93 18.22 -20.96
C ASN A 25 -14.50 18.70 -20.67
N PRO A 26 -14.04 19.78 -21.33
CA PRO A 26 -12.68 20.28 -21.19
C PRO A 26 -12.29 20.57 -19.74
N GLY A 27 -11.12 20.08 -19.31
CA GLY A 27 -10.60 20.25 -17.96
C GLY A 27 -11.31 19.40 -16.88
N ALA A 28 -12.08 18.38 -17.27
CA ALA A 28 -12.60 17.40 -16.33
C ALA A 28 -11.44 16.73 -15.55
N PRO A 29 -11.57 16.47 -14.25
CA PRO A 29 -10.56 15.74 -13.49
C PRO A 29 -10.36 14.32 -14.05
N VAL A 30 -9.11 13.93 -14.30
CA VAL A 30 -8.75 12.60 -14.82
C VAL A 30 -7.66 11.98 -13.96
N LEU A 31 -7.78 10.69 -13.69
CA LEU A 31 -6.75 9.85 -13.08
C LEU A 31 -6.11 8.97 -14.16
N TYR A 32 -4.78 8.95 -14.20
CA TYR A 32 -4.05 7.96 -14.97
C TYR A 32 -4.03 6.65 -14.18
N GLY A 33 -4.66 5.60 -14.72
CA GLY A 33 -4.88 4.35 -14.01
C GLY A 33 -4.16 3.15 -14.65
N SER A 34 -3.62 2.25 -13.82
CA SER A 34 -3.18 0.94 -14.30
C SER A 34 -3.33 -0.20 -13.30
N ALA A 35 -3.85 -1.32 -13.79
CA ALA A 35 -3.79 -2.64 -13.15
C ALA A 35 -3.00 -3.64 -14.02
N SER A 36 -2.11 -3.14 -14.87
CA SER A 36 -1.41 -3.95 -15.86
C SER A 36 -0.48 -4.96 -15.21
N SER A 37 -0.62 -6.23 -15.60
CA SER A 37 0.34 -7.29 -15.27
C SER A 37 0.49 -8.24 -16.45
N ILE A 38 1.21 -9.33 -16.24
CA ILE A 38 1.38 -10.42 -17.19
C ILE A 38 0.33 -11.52 -16.97
N ALA A 39 0.13 -12.34 -18.00
CA ALA A 39 -0.57 -13.61 -17.88
C ALA A 39 0.41 -14.74 -17.57
N ASN A 40 0.00 -15.69 -16.74
CA ASN A 40 0.69 -16.96 -16.57
C ASN A 40 0.60 -17.75 -17.88
N LEU A 41 1.74 -17.95 -18.56
CA LEU A 41 1.76 -18.58 -19.89
C LEU A 41 1.33 -20.05 -19.91
N LYS A 42 1.25 -20.72 -18.75
CA LYS A 42 0.77 -22.09 -18.66
C LYS A 42 -0.74 -22.18 -18.53
N THR A 43 -1.35 -21.27 -17.76
CA THR A 43 -2.78 -21.33 -17.42
C THR A 43 -3.61 -20.29 -18.19
N GLY A 44 -2.97 -19.23 -18.70
CA GLY A 44 -3.62 -18.07 -19.29
C GLY A 44 -4.18 -17.08 -18.26
N GLU A 45 -4.04 -17.37 -16.96
CA GLU A 45 -4.61 -16.55 -15.90
C GLU A 45 -3.80 -15.26 -15.68
N TYR A 46 -4.48 -14.23 -15.20
CA TYR A 46 -3.86 -12.97 -14.78
C TYR A 46 -2.96 -13.22 -13.57
N SER A 47 -1.71 -12.74 -13.62
CA SER A 47 -0.73 -12.94 -12.55
C SER A 47 -0.30 -11.62 -11.91
N PRO A 48 -1.02 -11.13 -10.90
CA PRO A 48 -0.74 -9.85 -10.25
C PRO A 48 0.51 -9.85 -9.35
N GLY A 49 0.93 -10.99 -8.83
CA GLY A 49 2.05 -11.12 -7.90
C GLY A 49 3.42 -11.11 -8.58
N SER A 50 3.44 -11.15 -9.92
CA SER A 50 4.65 -11.24 -10.72
C SER A 50 5.52 -9.97 -10.65
N PRO A 51 6.86 -10.10 -10.67
CA PRO A 51 7.79 -8.95 -10.67
C PRO A 51 7.66 -8.07 -11.92
N GLU A 52 7.22 -8.62 -13.05
CA GLU A 52 6.95 -7.86 -14.28
C GLU A 52 5.92 -6.75 -14.07
N ARG A 53 4.99 -6.94 -13.12
CA ARG A 53 4.05 -5.91 -12.71
C ARG A 53 4.77 -4.71 -12.13
N GLY A 54 5.67 -4.94 -11.18
CA GLY A 54 6.52 -3.90 -10.60
C GLY A 54 7.26 -3.12 -11.69
N ILE A 55 7.85 -3.82 -12.67
CA ILE A 55 8.55 -3.15 -13.80
C ILE A 55 7.60 -2.26 -14.61
N ILE A 56 6.39 -2.74 -14.92
CA ILE A 56 5.38 -1.95 -15.64
C ILE A 56 5.02 -0.71 -14.82
N HIS A 57 4.68 -0.88 -13.55
CA HIS A 57 4.30 0.22 -12.66
C HIS A 57 5.40 1.27 -12.51
N MET A 58 6.66 0.85 -12.36
CA MET A 58 7.78 1.78 -12.27
C MET A 58 7.92 2.61 -13.56
N ALA A 59 7.71 2.00 -14.72
CA ALA A 59 7.72 2.72 -16.00
C ALA A 59 6.52 3.68 -16.14
N LEU A 60 5.33 3.24 -15.72
CA LEU A 60 4.12 4.07 -15.77
C LEU A 60 4.20 5.26 -14.82
N ALA A 61 4.71 5.07 -13.60
CA ALA A 61 4.93 6.14 -12.64
C ALA A 61 5.83 7.25 -13.21
N GLN A 62 6.88 6.90 -13.96
CA GLN A 62 7.72 7.88 -14.65
C GLN A 62 6.97 8.64 -15.75
N LEU A 63 6.12 7.94 -16.53
CA LEU A 63 5.31 8.58 -17.57
C LEU A 63 4.28 9.54 -16.98
N VAL A 64 3.65 9.17 -15.88
CA VAL A 64 2.64 10.03 -15.23
C VAL A 64 3.26 11.30 -14.65
N ASN A 65 4.43 11.19 -14.04
CA ASN A 65 5.21 12.37 -13.64
C ASN A 65 5.52 13.29 -14.84
N TYR A 66 5.81 12.72 -16.01
CA TYR A 66 6.03 13.50 -17.23
C TYR A 66 4.75 14.18 -17.75
N TYR A 67 3.58 13.55 -17.61
CA TYR A 67 2.30 14.15 -18.02
C TYR A 67 1.70 15.10 -16.98
N HIS A 68 2.26 15.15 -15.76
CA HIS A 68 1.72 15.91 -14.64
C HIS A 68 0.25 15.57 -14.31
N LEU A 69 -0.10 14.29 -14.42
CA LEU A 69 -1.43 13.78 -14.08
C LEU A 69 -1.38 13.10 -12.71
N PRO A 70 -2.49 13.04 -11.96
CA PRO A 70 -2.58 12.18 -10.80
C PRO A 70 -2.66 10.71 -11.24
N CYS A 71 -2.05 9.82 -10.46
CA CYS A 71 -1.88 8.40 -10.80
C CYS A 71 -2.51 7.46 -9.77
N GLU A 72 -3.23 6.46 -10.27
CA GLU A 72 -3.62 5.27 -9.53
C GLU A 72 -2.90 4.05 -10.09
N LEU A 73 -2.30 3.23 -9.21
CA LEU A 73 -1.77 1.91 -9.57
C LEU A 73 -2.28 0.84 -8.61
N CYS A 74 -2.84 -0.24 -9.15
CA CYS A 74 -3.21 -1.42 -8.38
C CYS A 74 -1.95 -2.16 -7.95
N SER A 75 -1.54 -2.15 -6.68
CA SER A 75 -0.30 -2.83 -6.24
C SER A 75 -0.49 -3.82 -5.09
N GLY A 76 -1.69 -3.88 -4.49
CA GLY A 76 -2.00 -4.78 -3.38
C GLY A 76 -2.52 -6.16 -3.78
N ASN A 77 -2.51 -6.54 -5.06
CA ASN A 77 -3.08 -7.82 -5.48
C ASN A 77 -2.00 -8.93 -5.51
N CYS A 78 -2.39 -10.18 -5.22
CA CYS A 78 -1.50 -11.34 -5.19
C CYS A 78 -2.09 -12.53 -5.98
N ASP A 79 -1.22 -13.45 -6.38
CA ASP A 79 -1.59 -14.75 -6.96
C ASP A 79 -1.99 -15.79 -5.88
N CYS A 80 -1.66 -15.45 -4.62
CA CYS A 80 -1.90 -16.26 -3.43
C CYS A 80 -3.40 -16.50 -3.18
N LYS A 81 -3.75 -17.64 -2.55
CA LYS A 81 -5.14 -18.03 -2.21
C LYS A 81 -5.44 -17.85 -0.73
N VAL A 82 -4.40 -17.68 0.08
CA VAL A 82 -4.43 -17.55 1.54
C VAL A 82 -3.38 -16.53 1.99
N PRO A 83 -3.53 -15.91 3.17
CA PRO A 83 -2.59 -14.93 3.71
C PRO A 83 -1.30 -15.59 4.24
N ASP A 84 -0.55 -16.22 3.35
CA ASP A 84 0.68 -16.96 3.69
C ASP A 84 1.95 -16.17 3.33
N ILE A 85 3.08 -16.89 3.30
CA ILE A 85 4.37 -16.30 2.95
C ILE A 85 4.40 -15.77 1.51
N GLN A 86 3.65 -16.40 0.59
CA GLN A 86 3.52 -15.95 -0.80
C GLN A 86 2.83 -14.60 -0.86
N ALA A 87 1.72 -14.45 -0.13
CA ALA A 87 1.04 -13.18 0.02
C ALA A 87 2.02 -12.09 0.47
N GLY A 88 2.79 -12.37 1.52
CA GLY A 88 3.74 -11.41 2.09
C GLY A 88 4.79 -10.90 1.10
N PHE A 89 5.49 -11.80 0.39
CA PHE A 89 6.56 -11.36 -0.50
C PHE A 89 6.06 -10.72 -1.81
N GLU A 90 4.96 -11.21 -2.39
CA GLU A 90 4.40 -10.61 -3.62
C GLU A 90 3.93 -9.18 -3.37
N ARG A 91 3.29 -8.95 -2.21
CA ARG A 91 2.82 -7.64 -1.77
C ARG A 91 3.98 -6.70 -1.48
N ALA A 92 4.93 -7.13 -0.64
CA ALA A 92 6.09 -6.31 -0.31
C ALA A 92 6.86 -5.89 -1.58
N MET A 93 7.03 -6.79 -2.54
CA MET A 93 7.67 -6.50 -3.82
C MET A 93 6.90 -5.44 -4.63
N ASN A 94 5.60 -5.63 -4.85
CA ASN A 94 4.81 -4.74 -5.70
C ASN A 94 4.52 -3.38 -5.05
N PHE A 95 4.19 -3.33 -3.76
CA PHE A 95 4.04 -2.07 -3.03
C PHE A 95 5.34 -1.27 -3.04
N THR A 96 6.48 -1.91 -2.77
CA THR A 96 7.78 -1.23 -2.75
C THR A 96 8.11 -0.66 -4.13
N ALA A 97 7.89 -1.43 -5.20
CA ALA A 97 8.13 -0.98 -6.57
C ALA A 97 7.26 0.24 -6.93
N ALA A 98 5.98 0.25 -6.55
CA ALA A 98 5.09 1.38 -6.83
C ALA A 98 5.44 2.61 -5.99
N MET A 99 5.68 2.45 -4.69
CA MET A 99 5.85 3.57 -3.76
C MET A 99 7.22 4.25 -3.86
N LEU A 100 8.30 3.51 -4.15
CA LEU A 100 9.65 4.10 -4.21
C LEU A 100 9.90 4.92 -5.47
N MET A 101 9.15 4.72 -6.54
CA MET A 101 9.36 5.46 -7.80
C MET A 101 8.84 6.89 -7.76
N GLY A 102 7.91 7.19 -6.85
CA GLY A 102 7.22 8.48 -6.77
C GLY A 102 6.23 8.72 -7.92
N GLY A 103 5.31 9.66 -7.72
CA GLY A 103 4.27 9.99 -8.72
C GLY A 103 3.10 9.02 -8.77
N VAL A 104 2.91 8.20 -7.73
CA VAL A 104 1.73 7.38 -7.51
C VAL A 104 0.93 8.01 -6.38
N ASP A 105 -0.28 8.50 -6.67
CA ASP A 105 -1.12 9.20 -5.69
C ASP A 105 -2.04 8.24 -4.96
N ILE A 106 -2.51 7.19 -5.64
CA ILE A 106 -3.44 6.19 -5.12
C ILE A 106 -2.89 4.80 -5.39
N ILE A 107 -2.90 3.96 -4.36
CA ILE A 107 -2.64 2.53 -4.49
C ILE A 107 -3.92 1.78 -4.16
N ASP A 108 -4.37 0.95 -5.11
CA ASP A 108 -5.52 0.08 -4.92
C ASP A 108 -5.11 -1.39 -4.70
N GLY A 109 -6.11 -2.22 -4.40
CA GLY A 109 -5.96 -3.67 -4.31
C GLY A 109 -5.56 -4.18 -2.92
N VAL A 110 -5.51 -3.30 -1.92
CA VAL A 110 -5.24 -3.68 -0.52
C VAL A 110 -6.24 -4.75 -0.08
N GLY A 111 -5.75 -5.85 0.49
CA GLY A 111 -6.51 -7.02 0.94
C GLY A 111 -7.00 -7.96 -0.16
N ALA A 112 -6.84 -7.61 -1.44
CA ALA A 112 -7.30 -8.42 -2.57
C ALA A 112 -6.48 -9.71 -2.72
N ILE A 113 -7.14 -10.85 -2.85
CA ILE A 113 -6.51 -12.17 -2.93
C ILE A 113 -7.02 -12.94 -4.15
N ASP A 114 -6.25 -13.93 -4.58
CA ASP A 114 -6.54 -14.76 -5.75
C ASP A 114 -6.87 -13.92 -6.99
N ALA A 115 -5.94 -13.08 -7.41
CA ALA A 115 -6.11 -12.25 -8.61
C ALA A 115 -7.36 -11.36 -8.58
N SER A 116 -7.62 -10.72 -7.43
CA SER A 116 -8.82 -9.90 -7.15
C SER A 116 -10.16 -10.67 -7.14
N ASN A 117 -10.16 -12.00 -7.09
CA ASN A 117 -11.41 -12.76 -6.98
C ASN A 117 -12.01 -12.74 -5.57
N ALA A 118 -11.21 -12.41 -4.55
CA ALA A 118 -11.68 -12.32 -3.17
C ALA A 118 -10.95 -11.21 -2.38
N MET A 119 -11.40 -10.99 -1.15
CA MET A 119 -10.82 -10.05 -0.18
C MET A 119 -10.57 -10.79 1.14
N SER A 120 -9.41 -10.60 1.73
CA SER A 120 -9.07 -11.12 3.07
C SER A 120 -8.90 -9.96 4.06
N PRO A 121 -9.72 -9.90 5.14
CA PRO A 121 -9.52 -8.95 6.22
C PRO A 121 -8.15 -9.05 6.89
N GLU A 122 -7.61 -10.27 6.99
CA GLU A 122 -6.25 -10.51 7.50
C GLU A 122 -5.20 -9.85 6.61
N LEU A 123 -5.36 -9.94 5.29
CA LEU A 123 -4.48 -9.24 4.35
C LEU A 123 -4.61 -7.73 4.42
N LEU A 124 -5.79 -7.17 4.71
CA LEU A 124 -5.90 -5.73 4.94
C LEU A 124 -5.03 -5.27 6.11
N VAL A 125 -4.99 -6.04 7.21
CA VAL A 125 -4.16 -5.73 8.37
C VAL A 125 -2.68 -5.95 8.07
N ILE A 126 -2.34 -7.02 7.35
CA ILE A 126 -0.94 -7.27 6.91
C ILE A 126 -0.46 -6.16 5.98
N ASP A 127 -1.29 -5.74 5.02
CA ASP A 127 -0.95 -4.67 4.10
C ASP A 127 -0.72 -3.36 4.81
N ASN A 128 -1.52 -3.04 5.82
CA ASN A 128 -1.33 -1.84 6.62
C ASN A 128 0.08 -1.79 7.23
N GLU A 129 0.56 -2.91 7.78
CA GLU A 129 1.91 -3.02 8.33
C GLU A 129 3.00 -2.92 7.24
N ILE A 130 2.81 -3.59 6.10
CA ILE A 130 3.75 -3.52 4.97
C ILE A 130 3.85 -2.08 4.45
N ILE A 131 2.71 -1.43 4.22
CA ILE A 131 2.62 -0.05 3.73
C ILE A 131 3.23 0.90 4.75
N ASP A 132 2.98 0.75 6.06
CA ASP A 132 3.58 1.60 7.08
C ASP A 132 5.12 1.49 7.09
N GLY A 133 5.64 0.26 6.98
CA GLY A 133 7.08 0.02 6.80
C GLY A 133 7.64 0.70 5.53
N ILE A 134 6.91 0.64 4.41
CA ILE A 134 7.32 1.28 3.15
C ILE A 134 7.21 2.81 3.25
N ARG A 135 6.23 3.36 3.96
CA ARG A 135 6.14 4.81 4.24
C ARG A 135 7.35 5.28 5.05
N ARG A 136 7.87 4.46 5.97
CA ARG A 136 9.14 4.76 6.63
C ARG A 136 10.31 4.75 5.63
N LEU A 137 10.34 3.79 4.70
CA LEU A 137 11.38 3.72 3.67
C LEU A 137 11.36 4.95 2.76
N THR A 138 10.19 5.38 2.29
CA THR A 138 10.05 6.52 1.36
C THR A 138 10.39 7.86 1.99
N ARG A 139 10.30 8.00 3.32
CA ARG A 139 10.74 9.21 4.03
C ARG A 139 12.24 9.50 3.89
N GLY A 140 13.05 8.47 3.63
CA GLY A 140 14.50 8.61 3.52
C GLY A 140 15.18 9.01 4.83
N PHE A 141 16.20 9.87 4.71
CA PHE A 141 16.98 10.40 5.83
C PHE A 141 16.82 11.93 5.89
N GLU A 142 16.55 12.44 7.07
CA GLU A 142 16.66 13.87 7.37
C GLU A 142 18.12 14.18 7.72
N VAL A 143 18.69 15.22 7.13
CA VAL A 143 20.09 15.60 7.30
C VAL A 143 20.17 17.05 7.76
N ASP A 144 20.44 17.22 9.05
CA ASP A 144 20.70 18.49 9.71
C ASP A 144 21.69 18.30 10.87
N ASP A 145 22.02 19.39 11.57
CA ASP A 145 23.00 19.36 12.66
C ASP A 145 22.59 18.43 13.82
N ASP A 146 21.28 18.29 14.08
CA ASP A 146 20.72 17.46 15.15
C ASP A 146 20.67 15.98 14.73
N THR A 147 20.26 15.67 13.50
CA THR A 147 20.19 14.29 12.99
C THR A 147 21.57 13.70 12.68
N LEU A 148 22.59 14.52 12.43
CA LEU A 148 23.99 14.09 12.35
C LEU A 148 24.54 13.62 13.70
N ALA A 149 23.98 14.11 14.82
CA ALA A 149 24.28 13.69 16.18
C ALA A 149 25.78 13.68 16.56
N LEU A 150 26.58 14.58 15.97
CA LEU A 150 28.05 14.59 16.13
C LEU A 150 28.49 14.78 17.59
N ASP A 151 27.81 15.64 18.34
CA ASP A 151 28.10 15.89 19.76
C ASP A 151 27.88 14.64 20.62
N VAL A 152 26.82 13.87 20.33
CA VAL A 152 26.49 12.64 21.06
C VAL A 152 27.51 11.56 20.73
N ILE A 153 27.91 11.45 19.46
CA ILE A 153 28.94 10.51 18.99
C ILE A 153 30.28 10.79 19.70
N ASP A 154 30.71 12.04 19.75
CA ASP A 154 31.96 12.44 20.43
C ASP A 154 31.88 12.18 21.95
N LYS A 155 30.75 12.54 22.58
CA LYS A 155 30.51 12.34 24.01
C LYS A 155 30.54 10.85 24.41
N VAL A 156 29.87 9.99 23.66
CA VAL A 156 29.78 8.54 23.97
C VAL A 156 31.10 7.84 23.67
N GLY A 157 31.75 8.24 22.56
CA GLY A 157 33.06 7.74 22.16
C GLY A 157 33.09 6.25 21.76
N PRO A 158 34.29 5.74 21.40
CA PRO A 158 34.46 4.38 20.93
C PRO A 158 34.09 3.33 22.00
N GLY A 159 33.26 2.35 21.61
CA GLY A 159 32.82 1.27 22.50
C GLY A 159 31.69 1.64 23.46
N GLY A 160 31.17 2.87 23.42
CA GLY A 160 30.03 3.31 24.22
C GLY A 160 28.68 2.84 23.69
N ILE A 161 27.63 3.04 24.50
CA ILE A 161 26.25 2.63 24.20
C ILE A 161 25.34 3.87 24.22
N PHE A 162 24.61 4.09 23.12
CA PHE A 162 23.77 5.27 22.91
C PHE A 162 22.38 5.18 23.55
N LEU A 163 21.95 3.99 23.98
CA LEU A 163 20.57 3.75 24.43
C LEU A 163 20.11 4.64 25.61
N GLY A 164 21.05 5.07 26.46
CA GLY A 164 20.77 5.95 27.59
C GLY A 164 20.86 7.45 27.27
N GLU A 165 21.24 7.83 26.05
CA GLU A 165 21.41 9.22 25.67
C GLU A 165 20.07 9.90 25.44
N LYS A 166 19.98 11.15 25.89
CA LYS A 166 18.77 11.98 25.75
C LYS A 166 18.34 12.08 24.29
N HIS A 167 19.29 12.29 23.39
CA HIS A 167 19.07 12.33 21.94
C HIS A 167 18.40 11.04 21.43
N THR A 168 18.83 9.86 21.88
CA THR A 168 18.16 8.61 21.49
C THR A 168 16.70 8.57 21.95
N LEU A 169 16.40 9.00 23.18
CA LEU A 169 15.03 9.05 23.70
C LEU A 169 14.14 10.05 22.96
N GLU A 170 14.70 11.16 22.49
CA GLU A 170 13.97 12.20 21.76
C GLU A 170 13.69 11.81 20.29
N HIS A 171 14.56 11.01 19.68
CA HIS A 171 14.48 10.68 18.26
C HIS A 171 13.89 9.30 17.97
N TYR A 172 14.03 8.29 18.84
CA TYR A 172 13.75 6.90 18.45
C TYR A 172 12.32 6.66 17.93
N LYS A 173 11.29 7.30 18.51
CA LYS A 173 9.90 7.15 18.04
C LYS A 173 9.64 7.84 16.70
N LYS A 174 10.42 8.88 16.39
CA LYS A 174 10.31 9.62 15.12
C LYS A 174 11.05 8.86 14.03
N GLU A 175 12.25 8.37 14.34
CA GLU A 175 13.16 7.79 13.36
C GLU A 175 13.03 6.28 13.15
N ILE A 176 12.59 5.52 14.15
CA ILE A 176 12.51 4.07 14.05
C ILE A 176 11.06 3.65 13.88
N TRP A 177 10.80 2.88 12.83
CA TRP A 177 9.50 2.26 12.62
C TRP A 177 9.24 1.19 13.69
N MET A 178 8.06 1.29 14.30
CA MET A 178 7.61 0.40 15.37
C MET A 178 6.42 -0.41 14.86
N PRO A 179 6.63 -1.67 14.48
CA PRO A 179 5.56 -2.49 13.93
C PRO A 179 4.46 -2.76 14.95
N GLU A 180 3.22 -2.88 14.48
CA GLU A 180 2.09 -3.24 15.34
C GLU A 180 1.88 -4.76 15.39
N ILE A 181 2.06 -5.46 14.27
CA ILE A 181 1.84 -6.91 14.16
C ILE A 181 3.13 -7.71 14.07
N SER A 182 4.21 -7.15 13.52
CA SER A 182 5.48 -7.85 13.34
C SER A 182 6.19 -8.05 14.68
N ASP A 183 6.53 -9.30 15.00
CA ASP A 183 7.26 -9.60 16.23
C ASP A 183 8.75 -9.26 16.09
N LYS A 184 9.26 -8.39 16.96
CA LYS A 184 10.68 -7.99 17.04
C LYS A 184 11.32 -8.41 18.37
N ASN A 185 10.67 -9.29 19.13
CA ASN A 185 11.14 -9.76 20.42
C ASN A 185 12.24 -10.81 20.27
N THR A 186 12.97 -11.05 21.38
CA THR A 186 13.87 -12.20 21.45
C THR A 186 13.09 -13.51 21.38
N PHE A 187 13.74 -14.58 20.91
CA PHE A 187 13.15 -15.93 20.90
C PHE A 187 12.60 -16.35 22.26
N THR A 188 13.31 -16.06 23.36
CA THR A 188 12.86 -16.40 24.71
C THR A 188 11.55 -15.69 25.07
N THR A 189 11.42 -14.41 24.73
CA THR A 189 10.20 -13.63 24.97
C THR A 189 9.06 -14.12 24.08
N TRP A 190 9.28 -14.27 22.77
CA TRP A 190 8.30 -14.80 21.83
C TRP A 190 7.77 -16.17 22.27
N ARG A 191 8.67 -17.06 22.71
CA ARG A 191 8.31 -18.39 23.22
C ARG A 191 7.42 -18.31 24.47
N LYS A 192 7.74 -17.42 25.41
CA LYS A 192 6.93 -17.18 26.63
C LYS A 192 5.56 -16.57 26.29
N MET A 193 5.46 -15.80 25.22
CA MET A 193 4.22 -15.21 24.71
C MET A 193 3.37 -16.17 23.86
N GLY A 194 3.69 -17.47 23.87
CA GLY A 194 2.90 -18.50 23.19
C GLY A 194 3.37 -18.86 21.79
N SER A 195 4.53 -18.37 21.35
CA SER A 195 5.14 -18.75 20.06
C SER A 195 4.23 -18.52 18.85
N LYS A 196 3.44 -17.44 18.88
CA LYS A 196 2.46 -17.15 17.82
C LYS A 196 3.14 -16.81 16.49
N THR A 197 2.62 -17.37 15.41
CA THR A 197 2.94 -17.04 14.02
C THR A 197 2.14 -15.83 13.55
N MET A 198 2.24 -15.47 12.26
CA MET A 198 1.49 -14.33 11.70
C MET A 198 -0.03 -14.56 11.68
N ASP A 199 -0.49 -15.80 11.85
CA ASP A 199 -1.91 -16.15 11.97
C ASP A 199 -2.61 -15.40 13.12
N LYS A 200 -1.85 -14.85 14.08
CA LYS A 200 -2.34 -13.93 15.12
C LYS A 200 -3.05 -12.69 14.56
N VAL A 201 -2.86 -12.36 13.28
CA VAL A 201 -3.53 -11.23 12.63
C VAL A 201 -5.06 -11.36 12.67
N ALA A 202 -5.61 -12.58 12.68
CA ALA A 202 -7.04 -12.79 12.84
C ALA A 202 -7.58 -12.19 14.16
N GLU A 203 -6.80 -12.27 15.25
CA GLU A 203 -7.17 -11.67 16.53
C GLU A 203 -7.25 -10.14 16.42
N LYS A 204 -6.39 -9.52 15.59
CA LYS A 204 -6.42 -8.07 15.36
C LYS A 204 -7.63 -7.65 14.52
N VAL A 205 -8.01 -8.46 13.53
CA VAL A 205 -9.23 -8.25 12.75
C VAL A 205 -10.44 -8.26 13.69
N ASP A 206 -10.55 -9.28 14.54
CA ASP A 206 -11.65 -9.40 15.51
C ASP A 206 -11.70 -8.21 16.48
N GLU A 207 -10.53 -7.77 16.98
CA GLU A 207 -10.40 -6.59 17.83
C GLU A 207 -10.93 -5.33 17.13
N ILE A 208 -10.52 -5.07 15.89
CA ILE A 208 -10.94 -3.89 15.12
C ILE A 208 -12.45 -3.92 14.90
N LEU A 209 -13.01 -5.06 14.47
CA LEU A 209 -14.44 -5.20 14.22
C LEU A 209 -15.28 -5.03 15.50
N ALA A 210 -14.77 -5.46 16.65
CA ALA A 210 -15.47 -5.35 17.92
C ALA A 210 -15.40 -3.94 18.54
N THR A 211 -14.33 -3.18 18.27
CA THR A 211 -14.03 -1.94 19.00
C THR A 211 -14.16 -0.66 18.16
N HIS A 212 -13.97 -0.74 16.85
CA HIS A 212 -14.04 0.43 15.97
C HIS A 212 -15.47 0.94 15.84
N LYS A 213 -15.65 2.25 16.00
CA LYS A 213 -16.93 2.93 15.79
C LYS A 213 -16.76 3.97 14.69
N PRO A 214 -17.38 3.77 13.51
CA PRO A 214 -17.29 4.75 12.44
C PRO A 214 -17.95 6.06 12.87
N GLU A 215 -17.43 7.18 12.38
CA GLU A 215 -18.06 8.48 12.59
C GLU A 215 -19.44 8.50 11.91
N PRO A 216 -20.51 8.89 12.62
CA PRO A 216 -21.86 8.90 12.03
C PRO A 216 -21.95 10.00 10.97
N ILE A 217 -22.64 9.70 9.88
CA ILE A 217 -22.98 10.70 8.87
C ILE A 217 -24.07 11.65 9.39
N PRO A 218 -24.10 12.93 8.97
CA PRO A 218 -25.17 13.85 9.33
C PRO A 218 -26.56 13.33 8.93
N GLU A 219 -27.55 13.55 9.78
CA GLU A 219 -28.91 12.98 9.62
C GLU A 219 -29.61 13.45 8.33
N ASP A 220 -29.36 14.68 7.91
CA ASP A 220 -29.88 15.24 6.65
C ASP A 220 -29.29 14.54 5.42
N VAL A 221 -27.99 14.21 5.47
CA VAL A 221 -27.30 13.43 4.42
C VAL A 221 -27.83 12.00 4.37
N GLU A 222 -28.02 11.36 5.53
CA GLU A 222 -28.58 10.00 5.61
C GLU A 222 -29.99 9.93 5.00
N LYS A 223 -30.85 10.90 5.32
CA LYS A 223 -32.20 11.02 4.74
C LYS A 223 -32.16 11.18 3.22
N GLU A 224 -31.23 11.99 2.72
CA GLU A 224 -31.07 12.21 1.29
C GLU A 224 -30.59 10.95 0.55
N ILE A 225 -29.61 10.23 1.12
CA ILE A 225 -29.16 8.93 0.59
C ILE A 225 -30.33 7.95 0.53
N ALA A 226 -31.11 7.83 1.60
CA ALA A 226 -32.26 6.93 1.65
C ALA A 226 -33.33 7.29 0.59
N ARG A 227 -33.55 8.59 0.36
CA ARG A 227 -34.47 9.08 -0.69
C ARG A 227 -33.99 8.70 -2.09
N ILE A 228 -32.71 8.88 -2.38
CA ILE A 228 -32.09 8.53 -3.66
C ILE A 228 -32.17 7.02 -3.92
N LEU A 229 -31.84 6.20 -2.92
CA LEU A 229 -31.93 4.73 -3.02
C LEU A 229 -33.35 4.27 -3.33
N LYS A 230 -34.35 4.77 -2.59
CA LYS A 230 -35.75 4.42 -2.82
C LYS A 230 -36.23 4.81 -4.22
N ARG A 231 -35.77 5.95 -4.74
CA ARG A 231 -36.06 6.37 -6.10
C ARG A 231 -35.46 5.39 -7.12
N ALA A 232 -34.18 5.06 -6.98
CA ALA A 232 -33.49 4.12 -7.87
C ALA A 232 -34.14 2.74 -7.87
N GLU A 233 -34.55 2.22 -6.71
CA GLU A 233 -35.29 0.96 -6.58
C GLU A 233 -36.65 0.97 -7.28
N THR A 234 -37.30 2.13 -7.34
CA THR A 234 -38.61 2.28 -8.00
C THR A 234 -38.45 2.37 -9.52
N GLU A 235 -37.42 3.07 -9.99
CA GLU A 235 -37.12 3.22 -11.43
C GLU A 235 -36.52 1.93 -12.05
N SER A 236 -35.94 1.05 -11.23
CA SER A 236 -35.33 -0.22 -11.67
C SER A 236 -36.33 -1.40 -11.73
N LYS A 237 -37.59 -1.20 -11.34
CA LYS A 237 -38.68 -2.19 -11.42
C LYS A 237 -39.53 -1.95 -12.66
#